data_AF-A0A552QWG8-F1
#
_entry.id   AF-A0A552QWG8-F1
#
_cell.length_a   1.000
_cell.length_b   1.000
_cell.length_c   1.000
_cell.angle_alpha   90.00
_cell.angle_beta   90.00
_cell.angle_gamma   90.00
#
_symmetry.space_group_name_H-M   'P 1'
#
loop_
_entity.id
_entity.type
_entity.pdbx_description
1 polymer ?
#
loop_
_entity_poly.entity_id
_entity_poly.type
_entity_poly.pdbx_seq_one_letter_code
_entity_poly.pdbx_strand_id
1 'polypeptide(L)'
;MLAVIVASWLIRDVDAIGFGQLWRYWAGLHEARTGAMPTTSGTDLVLFVVYVAVTVAALRAASAASALVVAGVVTLAVRLPGLWTIGSHRMEAAYSGDLCSRALICAFVAVAAGAAMIITAGAGRRPPADSYERTPLGPGPGAGVLAFLALCAAGAVLIAWEIRQVVRDPYFFPDWYVGGDRIAQYLTGPPPGWATVVLALLCVAAGISAAARAPHARPFGLVGAAVLLPGGVFGVVRIVHYDLLEHFGDQSTELRLSLLSSFFQALAALAALIALAVPGPVRAPGQDPWGGGPGWGPAPVTPPHHPGYGYGYPQGGSGGFGPPPPPSQPPPGW
;
A
#
# COMPACT_ATOMS: atom_id res chain seq x y z
N MET A 1 -9.23 -10.43 13.42
CA MET A 1 -9.91 -9.46 14.31
C MET A 1 -10.31 -8.19 13.58
N LEU A 2 -9.37 -7.41 13.00
CA LEU A 2 -9.69 -6.16 12.28
C LEU A 2 -10.75 -6.31 11.19
N ALA A 3 -10.64 -7.35 10.34
CA ALA A 3 -11.64 -7.65 9.33
C ALA A 3 -13.05 -7.86 9.92
N VAL A 4 -13.13 -8.51 11.09
CA VAL A 4 -14.41 -8.75 11.79
C VAL A 4 -14.99 -7.44 12.31
N ILE A 5 -14.16 -6.59 12.93
CA ILE A 5 -14.61 -5.28 13.41
C ILE A 5 -15.21 -4.46 12.27
N VAL A 6 -14.49 -4.36 11.14
CA VAL A 6 -14.96 -3.61 9.98
C VAL A 6 -16.22 -4.24 9.37
N ALA A 7 -16.26 -5.57 9.26
CA ALA A 7 -17.45 -6.27 8.78
C ALA A 7 -18.68 -6.00 9.65
N SER A 8 -18.54 -5.99 10.98
CA SER A 8 -19.65 -5.68 11.89
C SER A 8 -20.23 -4.29 11.67
N TRP A 9 -19.38 -3.29 11.43
CA TRP A 9 -19.84 -1.93 11.11
C TRP A 9 -20.50 -1.84 9.73
N LEU A 10 -19.94 -2.52 8.72
CA LEU A 10 -20.53 -2.59 7.39
C LEU A 10 -21.90 -3.29 7.40
N ILE A 11 -22.02 -4.43 8.08
CA ILE A 11 -23.28 -5.18 8.22
C ILE A 11 -24.32 -4.32 8.92
N ARG A 12 -23.93 -3.65 10.02
CA ARG A 12 -24.81 -2.71 10.73
C ARG A 12 -25.36 -1.63 9.81
N ASP A 13 -24.53 -0.96 9.02
CA ASP A 13 -24.97 0.10 8.12
C ASP A 13 -25.87 -0.45 6.99
N VAL A 14 -25.55 -1.65 6.47
CA VAL A 14 -26.38 -2.34 5.47
C VAL A 14 -27.74 -2.73 6.06
N ASP A 15 -27.80 -3.23 7.29
CA ASP A 15 -29.06 -3.58 7.96
C ASP A 15 -29.89 -2.33 8.29
N ALA A 16 -29.23 -1.20 8.58
CA ALA A 16 -29.90 0.04 8.96
C ALA A 16 -30.55 0.78 7.77
N ILE A 17 -29.89 0.82 6.61
CA ILE A 17 -30.37 1.62 5.46
C ILE A 17 -30.38 0.89 4.10
N GLY A 18 -29.88 -0.34 4.05
CA GLY A 18 -29.74 -1.12 2.83
C GLY A 18 -28.48 -0.76 2.02
N PHE A 19 -27.86 -1.77 1.40
CA PHE A 19 -26.61 -1.60 0.64
C PHE A 19 -26.73 -0.59 -0.51
N GLY A 20 -27.88 -0.54 -1.20
CA GLY A 20 -28.11 0.40 -2.29
C GLY A 20 -28.08 1.86 -1.84
N GLN A 21 -28.68 2.18 -0.69
CA GLN A 21 -28.64 3.54 -0.14
C GLN A 21 -27.26 3.87 0.43
N LEU A 22 -26.61 2.90 1.07
CA LEU A 22 -25.25 3.05 1.58
C LEU A 22 -24.26 3.38 0.46
N TRP A 23 -24.36 2.68 -0.69
CA TRP A 23 -23.55 2.96 -1.87
C TRP A 23 -23.79 4.37 -2.42
N ARG A 24 -25.06 4.79 -2.53
CA ARG A 24 -25.41 6.15 -2.97
C ARG A 24 -24.90 7.22 -2.00
N TYR A 25 -24.96 6.93 -0.70
CA TYR A 25 -24.44 7.80 0.35
C TYR A 25 -22.92 7.96 0.24
N TRP A 26 -22.18 6.86 0.10
CA TRP A 26 -20.73 6.91 -0.13
C TRP A 26 -20.36 7.62 -1.44
N ALA A 27 -21.19 7.50 -2.47
CA ALA A 27 -21.02 8.24 -3.72
C ALA A 27 -21.35 9.74 -3.59
N GLY A 28 -21.86 10.20 -2.44
CA GLY A 28 -22.23 11.59 -2.21
C GLY A 28 -23.42 12.04 -3.04
N LEU A 29 -24.35 11.13 -3.35
CA LEU A 29 -25.57 11.46 -4.08
C LEU A 29 -26.57 12.10 -3.11
N HIS A 30 -27.05 13.29 -3.44
CA HIS A 30 -28.01 14.07 -2.66
C HIS A 30 -29.35 13.35 -2.44
N GLU A 31 -29.67 12.36 -3.29
CA GLU A 31 -30.89 11.56 -3.18
C GLU A 31 -30.80 10.42 -2.15
N ALA A 32 -29.62 10.21 -1.54
CA ALA A 32 -29.44 9.20 -0.51
C ALA A 32 -30.30 9.54 0.71
N ARG A 33 -31.52 9.00 0.74
CA ARG A 33 -32.45 9.12 1.86
C ARG A 33 -32.07 8.08 2.91
N THR A 34 -31.31 8.52 3.90
CA THR A 34 -30.86 7.66 5.00
C THR A 34 -31.83 7.76 6.17
N GLY A 35 -32.51 6.65 6.50
CA GLY A 35 -33.32 6.56 7.72
C GLY A 35 -32.46 6.59 9.00
N ALA A 36 -31.16 6.31 8.88
CA ALA A 36 -30.15 6.41 9.93
C ALA A 36 -28.81 6.84 9.32
N MET A 37 -28.03 7.65 10.03
CA MET A 37 -26.73 8.14 9.56
C MET A 37 -25.72 6.98 9.46
N PRO A 38 -25.12 6.70 8.28
CA PRO A 38 -24.10 5.66 8.14
C PRO A 38 -22.86 5.96 8.97
N THR A 39 -22.34 4.93 9.61
CA THR A 39 -21.14 5.02 10.45
C THR A 39 -19.85 4.83 9.66
N THR A 40 -19.94 4.14 8.52
CA THR A 40 -18.83 3.74 7.65
C THR A 40 -18.78 4.50 6.34
N SER A 41 -17.60 4.51 5.75
CA SER A 41 -17.29 5.06 4.43
C SER A 41 -16.90 3.94 3.46
N GLY A 42 -16.82 4.21 2.15
CA GLY A 42 -16.30 3.21 1.21
C GLY A 42 -14.82 2.85 1.43
N THR A 43 -14.07 3.64 2.19
CA THR A 43 -12.72 3.25 2.67
C THR A 43 -12.80 2.05 3.60
N ASP A 44 -13.85 1.93 4.42
CA ASP A 44 -14.05 0.77 5.30
C ASP A 44 -14.26 -0.52 4.50
N LEU A 45 -14.98 -0.45 3.37
CA LEU A 45 -15.11 -1.59 2.46
C LEU A 45 -13.74 -2.04 1.91
N VAL A 46 -12.89 -1.09 1.52
CA VAL A 46 -11.52 -1.42 1.08
C VAL A 46 -10.68 -2.00 2.21
N LEU A 47 -10.75 -1.42 3.41
CA LEU A 47 -10.02 -1.94 4.57
C LEU A 47 -10.43 -3.37 4.91
N PHE A 48 -11.72 -3.69 4.80
CA PHE A 48 -12.19 -5.06 4.95
C PHE A 48 -11.49 -6.01 3.96
N VAL A 49 -11.47 -5.67 2.66
CA VAL A 49 -10.80 -6.47 1.63
C VAL A 49 -9.30 -6.59 1.89
N VAL A 50 -8.63 -5.48 2.26
CA VAL A 50 -7.20 -5.46 2.58
C VAL A 50 -6.91 -6.37 3.78
N TYR A 51 -7.68 -6.30 4.86
CA TYR A 51 -7.47 -7.14 6.04
C TYR A 51 -7.68 -8.62 5.74
N VAL A 52 -8.67 -8.98 4.92
CA VAL A 52 -8.86 -10.37 4.47
C VAL A 52 -7.68 -10.82 3.61
N ALA A 53 -7.26 -10.01 2.64
CA ALA A 53 -6.14 -10.34 1.76
C ALA A 53 -4.81 -10.49 2.53
N VAL A 54 -4.52 -9.59 3.48
CA VAL A 54 -3.33 -9.68 4.34
C VAL A 54 -3.39 -10.90 5.24
N THR A 55 -4.57 -11.23 5.79
CA THR A 55 -4.74 -12.45 6.60
C THR A 55 -4.44 -13.70 5.77
N VAL A 56 -4.99 -13.80 4.56
CA VAL A 56 -4.72 -14.91 3.64
C VAL A 56 -3.25 -14.97 3.25
N ALA A 57 -2.63 -13.82 2.96
CA ALA A 57 -1.21 -13.75 2.63
C ALA A 57 -0.31 -14.20 3.80
N ALA A 58 -0.64 -13.78 5.03
CA ALA A 58 0.07 -14.18 6.24
C ALA A 58 -0.02 -15.68 6.52
N LEU A 59 -1.15 -16.32 6.18
CA LEU A 59 -1.32 -17.77 6.32
C LEU A 59 -0.61 -18.58 5.24
N ARG A 60 -0.36 -17.98 4.06
CA ARG A 60 0.15 -18.71 2.88
C ARG A 60 1.62 -18.46 2.56
N ALA A 61 2.23 -17.39 3.06
CA ALA A 61 3.56 -16.97 2.65
C ALA A 61 4.44 -16.56 3.84
N ALA A 62 5.65 -17.12 3.88
CA ALA A 62 6.69 -16.74 4.85
C ALA A 62 7.15 -15.26 4.72
N SER A 63 6.82 -14.60 3.61
CA SER A 63 7.21 -13.22 3.28
C SER A 63 6.13 -12.17 3.54
N ALA A 64 5.08 -12.48 4.30
CA ALA A 64 3.95 -11.56 4.55
C ALA A 64 4.27 -10.34 5.45
N ALA A 65 5.50 -10.22 5.95
CA ALA A 65 5.92 -9.13 6.84
C ALA A 65 5.64 -7.74 6.25
N SER A 66 5.92 -7.52 4.96
CA SER A 66 5.67 -6.23 4.30
C SER A 66 4.17 -5.92 4.22
N ALA A 67 3.33 -6.91 3.93
CA ALA A 67 1.87 -6.74 3.91
C ALA A 67 1.31 -6.42 5.31
N LEU A 68 1.82 -7.05 6.36
CA LEU A 68 1.45 -6.76 7.75
C LEU A 68 1.87 -5.33 8.15
N VAL A 69 3.08 -4.89 7.79
CA VAL A 69 3.52 -3.51 8.05
C VAL A 69 2.60 -2.51 7.35
N VAL A 70 2.31 -2.71 6.06
CA VAL A 70 1.45 -1.80 5.29
C VAL A 70 0.05 -1.74 5.89
N ALA A 71 -0.56 -2.90 6.17
CA ALA A 71 -1.88 -2.97 6.80
C ALA A 71 -1.87 -2.28 8.16
N GLY A 72 -0.84 -2.49 8.98
CA GLY A 72 -0.67 -1.82 10.27
C GLY A 72 -0.57 -0.30 10.15
N VAL A 73 0.28 0.21 9.25
CA VAL A 73 0.44 1.64 8.99
C VAL A 73 -0.88 2.27 8.55
N VAL A 74 -1.57 1.65 7.58
CA VAL A 74 -2.87 2.15 7.10
C VAL A 74 -3.93 2.09 8.20
N THR A 75 -3.95 1.01 9.01
CA THR A 75 -4.87 0.89 10.15
C THR A 75 -4.65 2.03 11.14
N LEU A 76 -3.40 2.27 11.53
CA LEU A 76 -3.05 3.36 12.43
C LEU A 76 -3.46 4.70 11.84
N ALA A 77 -3.10 4.97 10.59
CA ALA A 77 -3.41 6.24 9.96
C ALA A 77 -4.92 6.50 9.87
N VAL A 78 -5.75 5.48 9.61
CA VAL A 78 -7.20 5.65 9.50
C VAL A 78 -7.90 5.68 10.86
N ARG A 79 -7.43 4.91 11.85
CA ARG A 79 -8.15 4.70 13.12
C ARG A 79 -7.64 5.53 14.27
N LEU A 80 -6.40 6.00 14.23
CA LEU A 80 -5.81 6.84 15.26
C LEU A 80 -6.61 8.13 15.50
N PRO A 81 -7.10 8.85 14.46
CA PRO A 81 -7.97 10.00 14.67
C PRO A 81 -9.28 9.73 15.40
N GLY A 82 -9.79 8.50 15.34
CA GLY A 82 -10.99 8.12 16.10
C GLY A 82 -10.82 8.33 17.60
N LEU A 83 -9.60 8.24 18.13
CA LEU A 83 -9.34 8.35 19.57
C LEU A 83 -9.62 9.74 20.15
N TRP A 84 -9.53 10.80 19.34
CA TRP A 84 -9.83 12.16 19.78
C TRP A 84 -11.05 12.79 19.09
N THR A 85 -11.53 12.22 17.98
CA THR A 85 -12.66 12.80 17.23
C THR A 85 -14.03 12.23 17.61
N ILE A 86 -14.11 10.97 18.06
CA ILE A 86 -15.38 10.31 18.40
C ILE A 86 -16.08 10.98 19.59
N GLY A 87 -15.32 11.55 20.53
CA GLY A 87 -15.85 12.27 21.69
C GLY A 87 -16.16 13.75 21.43
N SER A 88 -16.18 14.20 20.17
CA SER A 88 -16.54 15.58 19.85
C SER A 88 -18.04 15.82 20.01
N HIS A 89 -18.43 17.05 20.37
CA HIS A 89 -19.84 17.42 20.55
C HIS A 89 -20.66 17.13 19.29
N ARG A 90 -20.10 17.36 18.10
CA ARG A 90 -20.75 16.99 16.84
C ARG A 90 -21.04 15.49 16.71
N MET A 91 -20.11 14.62 17.12
CA MET A 91 -20.33 13.16 17.05
C MET A 91 -21.40 12.71 18.05
N GLU A 92 -21.40 13.29 19.26
CA GLU A 92 -22.45 13.04 20.27
C GLU A 92 -23.83 13.55 19.83
N ALA A 93 -23.89 14.63 19.06
CA ALA A 93 -25.13 15.13 18.49
C ALA A 93 -25.64 14.27 17.31
N ALA A 94 -24.72 13.65 16.55
CA ALA A 94 -25.06 12.87 15.35
C ALA A 94 -25.34 11.38 15.63
N TYR A 95 -24.76 10.82 16.69
CA TYR A 95 -24.84 9.39 17.02
C TYR A 95 -25.19 9.18 18.49
N SER A 96 -25.77 8.03 18.81
CA SER A 96 -26.05 7.69 20.21
C SER A 96 -24.77 7.44 21.02
N GLY A 97 -24.82 7.73 22.32
CA GLY A 97 -23.66 7.52 23.21
C GLY A 97 -23.16 6.07 23.26
N ASP A 98 -24.05 5.08 23.15
CA ASP A 98 -23.68 3.66 23.03
C ASP A 98 -22.88 3.39 21.74
N LEU A 99 -23.25 4.04 20.62
CA LEU A 99 -22.52 3.93 19.37
C LEU A 99 -21.12 4.51 19.45
N CYS A 100 -21.00 5.74 19.97
CA CYS A 100 -19.72 6.41 20.15
C CYS A 100 -18.82 5.58 21.07
N SER A 101 -19.36 5.03 22.17
CA SER A 101 -18.62 4.17 23.09
C SER A 101 -18.08 2.91 22.41
N ARG A 102 -18.92 2.20 21.63
CA ARG A 102 -18.49 1.01 20.88
C ARG A 102 -17.46 1.35 19.81
N ALA A 103 -17.64 2.46 19.10
CA ALA A 103 -16.72 2.94 18.07
C ALA A 103 -15.35 3.28 18.68
N LEU A 104 -15.33 3.94 19.85
CA LEU A 104 -14.10 4.28 20.55
C LEU A 104 -13.34 3.02 21.01
N ILE A 105 -14.03 2.03 21.58
CA ILE A 105 -13.43 0.73 21.93
C ILE A 105 -12.85 0.05 20.68
N CYS A 106 -13.61 0.02 19.58
CA CYS A 106 -13.13 -0.54 18.32
C CYS A 106 -11.89 0.21 17.79
N ALA A 107 -11.83 1.54 17.95
CA ALA A 107 -10.69 2.35 17.54
C ALA A 107 -9.43 2.00 18.36
N PHE A 108 -9.55 1.90 19.69
CA PHE A 108 -8.42 1.46 20.55
C PHE A 108 -7.92 0.07 20.16
N VAL A 109 -8.84 -0.87 20.00
CA VAL A 109 -8.51 -2.24 19.56
C VAL A 109 -7.85 -2.23 18.19
N ALA A 110 -8.34 -1.41 17.25
CA ALA A 110 -7.78 -1.35 15.91
C ALA A 110 -6.38 -0.73 15.90
N VAL A 111 -6.15 0.31 16.70
CA VAL A 111 -4.83 0.93 16.88
C VAL A 111 -3.85 -0.06 17.50
N ALA A 112 -4.25 -0.76 18.57
CA ALA A 112 -3.43 -1.79 19.20
C ALA A 112 -3.09 -2.92 18.23
N ALA A 113 -4.07 -3.40 17.45
CA ALA A 113 -3.85 -4.42 16.43
C ALA A 113 -2.94 -3.92 15.29
N GLY A 114 -3.08 -2.66 14.88
CA GLY A 114 -2.21 -2.01 13.89
C GLY A 114 -0.75 -1.98 14.34
N ALA A 115 -0.52 -1.55 15.59
CA ALA A 115 0.81 -1.57 16.21
C ALA A 115 1.37 -3.00 16.33
N ALA A 116 0.54 -3.95 16.79
CA ALA A 116 0.93 -5.35 16.89
C ALA A 116 1.36 -5.93 15.54
N MET A 117 0.64 -5.65 14.44
CA MET A 117 1.04 -6.12 13.10
C MET A 117 2.42 -5.59 12.69
N ILE A 118 2.73 -4.32 12.97
CA ILE A 118 4.05 -3.73 12.68
C ILE A 118 5.14 -4.39 13.53
N ILE A 119 4.88 -4.59 14.83
CA ILE A 119 5.82 -5.21 15.76
C ILE A 119 6.07 -6.68 15.37
N THR A 120 5.03 -7.46 15.12
CA THR A 120 5.14 -8.86 14.68
C THR A 120 5.89 -8.97 13.36
N ALA A 121 5.63 -8.08 12.42
CA ALA A 121 6.36 -8.05 11.15
C ALA A 121 7.85 -7.66 11.31
N GLY A 122 8.17 -6.81 12.30
CA GLY A 122 9.55 -6.46 12.64
C GLY A 122 10.28 -7.59 13.35
N ALA A 123 9.67 -8.18 14.38
CA ALA A 123 10.21 -9.28 15.17
C ALA A 123 10.36 -10.58 14.37
N GLY A 124 9.47 -10.81 13.39
CA GLY A 124 9.50 -11.97 12.51
C GLY A 124 10.51 -11.88 11.35
N ARG A 125 11.30 -10.81 11.24
CA ARG A 125 12.33 -10.71 10.19
C ARG A 125 13.49 -11.65 10.50
N ARG A 126 13.46 -12.85 9.93
CA ARG A 126 14.64 -13.72 9.87
C ARG A 126 15.50 -13.37 8.65
N PRO A 127 16.83 -13.36 8.77
CA PRO A 127 17.72 -13.38 7.60
C PRO A 127 17.37 -14.58 6.70
N PRO A 128 17.60 -14.48 5.38
CA PRO A 128 17.48 -15.64 4.51
C PRO A 128 18.35 -16.77 5.05
N ALA A 129 17.76 -17.96 5.23
CA ALA A 129 18.46 -19.12 5.76
C ALA A 129 19.55 -19.61 4.80
N ASP A 130 19.30 -19.48 3.49
CA ASP A 130 20.22 -19.88 2.42
C ASP A 130 20.11 -18.95 1.20
N SER A 131 21.13 -18.97 0.35
CA SER A 131 21.19 -18.24 -0.94
C SER A 131 20.13 -18.70 -1.96
N TYR A 132 19.51 -19.87 -1.73
CA TYR A 132 18.40 -20.40 -2.51
C TYR A 132 17.03 -19.97 -1.99
N GLU A 133 16.94 -19.34 -0.81
CA GLU A 133 15.66 -18.84 -0.28
C GLU A 133 15.15 -17.70 -1.17
N ARG A 134 13.98 -17.91 -1.77
CA ARG A 134 13.40 -16.99 -2.74
C ARG A 134 12.94 -15.72 -2.04
N THR A 135 13.73 -14.67 -2.13
CA THR A 135 13.38 -13.36 -1.56
C THR A 135 12.22 -12.71 -2.33
N PRO A 136 11.41 -11.87 -1.66
CA PRO A 136 10.28 -11.20 -2.30
C PRO A 136 10.74 -10.36 -3.49
N LEU A 137 10.23 -10.70 -4.68
CA LEU A 137 10.59 -10.01 -5.90
C LEU A 137 9.87 -8.66 -5.96
N GLY A 138 10.66 -7.59 -6.17
CA GLY A 138 10.12 -6.27 -6.47
C GLY A 138 9.41 -6.23 -7.83
N PRO A 139 8.73 -5.12 -8.17
CA PRO A 139 8.08 -4.96 -9.45
C PRO A 139 9.10 -4.98 -10.61
N GLY A 140 8.65 -5.45 -11.78
CA GLY A 140 9.43 -5.36 -13.03
C GLY A 140 9.68 -3.89 -13.43
N PRO A 141 10.68 -3.59 -14.29
CA PRO A 141 11.07 -2.22 -14.61
C PRO A 141 9.92 -1.35 -15.12
N GLY A 142 9.17 -1.83 -16.13
CA GLY A 142 8.03 -1.10 -16.69
C GLY A 142 6.87 -0.93 -15.68
N ALA A 143 6.58 -1.99 -14.92
CA ALA A 143 5.57 -1.95 -13.86
C ALA A 143 5.92 -0.95 -12.74
N GLY A 144 7.19 -0.89 -12.34
CA GLY A 144 7.68 0.05 -11.34
C GLY A 144 7.55 1.50 -11.78
N VAL A 145 7.92 1.81 -13.03
CA VAL A 145 7.76 3.16 -13.61
C VAL A 145 6.29 3.54 -13.74
N LEU A 146 5.45 2.64 -14.25
CA LEU A 146 4.01 2.90 -14.38
C LEU A 146 3.36 3.16 -13.02
N ALA A 147 3.66 2.34 -12.01
CA ALA A 147 3.15 2.54 -10.65
C ALA A 147 3.68 3.84 -10.02
N PHE A 148 4.96 4.19 -10.24
CA PHE A 148 5.51 5.46 -9.81
C PHE A 148 4.76 6.64 -10.40
N LEU A 149 4.62 6.69 -11.72
CA LEU A 149 3.94 7.78 -12.40
C LEU A 149 2.48 7.89 -11.98
N ALA A 150 1.75 6.77 -11.97
CA ALA A 150 0.34 6.75 -11.60
C ALA A 150 0.11 7.20 -10.14
N LEU A 151 0.83 6.62 -9.18
CA LEU A 151 0.61 6.91 -7.76
C LEU A 151 1.16 8.28 -7.36
N CYS A 152 2.35 8.68 -7.82
CA CYS A 152 2.89 9.99 -7.49
C CYS A 152 2.05 11.12 -8.11
N ALA A 153 1.57 10.96 -9.35
CA ALA A 153 0.70 11.96 -9.97
C ALA A 153 -0.68 12.01 -9.28
N ALA A 154 -1.25 10.87 -8.89
CA ALA A 154 -2.48 10.85 -8.08
C ALA A 154 -2.28 11.55 -6.72
N GLY A 155 -1.15 11.28 -6.04
CA GLY A 155 -0.78 11.96 -4.81
C GLY A 155 -0.64 13.47 -5.00
N ALA A 156 0.00 13.92 -6.09
CA ALA A 156 0.13 15.33 -6.42
C ALA A 156 -1.22 16.01 -6.66
N VAL A 157 -2.16 15.33 -7.36
CA VAL A 157 -3.53 15.83 -7.55
C VAL A 157 -4.27 15.98 -6.23
N LEU A 158 -4.15 14.99 -5.33
CA LEU A 158 -4.75 15.08 -3.98
C LEU A 158 -4.22 16.28 -3.20
N ILE A 159 -2.89 16.48 -3.19
CA ILE A 159 -2.28 17.63 -2.51
C ILE A 159 -2.66 18.96 -3.16
N ALA A 160 -2.75 19.02 -4.50
CA ALA A 160 -3.19 20.24 -5.19
C ALA A 160 -4.61 20.65 -4.79
N TRP A 161 -5.52 19.67 -4.65
CA TRP A 161 -6.87 19.92 -4.13
C TRP A 161 -6.86 20.36 -2.67
N GLU A 162 -6.03 19.75 -1.81
CA GLU A 162 -5.88 20.20 -0.42
C GLU A 162 -5.40 21.66 -0.34
N ILE A 163 -4.36 22.02 -1.10
CA ILE A 163 -3.86 23.40 -1.19
C ILE A 163 -4.98 24.36 -1.63
N ARG A 164 -5.77 23.96 -2.64
CA ARG A 164 -6.92 24.74 -3.11
C ARG A 164 -7.97 24.93 -2.01
N GLN A 165 -8.28 23.89 -1.23
CA GLN A 165 -9.23 23.98 -0.11
C GLN A 165 -8.71 24.94 0.98
N VAL A 166 -7.42 24.89 1.33
CA VAL A 166 -6.81 25.81 2.32
C VAL A 166 -7.00 27.27 1.91
N VAL A 167 -6.72 27.55 0.63
CA VAL A 167 -6.77 28.91 0.09
C VAL A 167 -8.22 29.40 0.00
N ARG A 168 -9.17 28.50 -0.29
CA ARG A 168 -10.58 28.85 -0.45
C ARG A 168 -11.26 29.11 0.90
N ASP A 169 -11.03 28.24 1.88
CA ASP A 169 -11.79 28.22 3.14
C ASP A 169 -10.86 28.03 4.37
N PRO A 170 -9.98 29.01 4.69
CA PRO A 170 -8.95 28.85 5.72
C PRO A 170 -9.53 28.66 7.14
N TYR A 171 -10.76 29.12 7.39
CA TYR A 171 -11.39 29.07 8.71
C TYR A 171 -11.76 27.66 9.19
N PHE A 172 -11.98 26.73 8.26
CA PHE A 172 -12.33 25.34 8.56
C PHE A 172 -11.11 24.40 8.57
N PHE A 173 -9.95 24.93 8.20
CA PHE A 173 -8.74 24.14 7.95
C PHE A 173 -8.25 23.34 9.17
N PRO A 174 -8.22 23.88 10.41
CA PRO A 174 -7.80 23.08 11.57
C PRO A 174 -8.70 21.86 11.80
N ASP A 175 -10.02 22.07 11.75
CA ASP A 175 -11.02 21.02 11.95
C ASP A 175 -11.00 19.98 10.81
N TRP A 176 -10.59 20.38 9.59
CA TRP A 176 -10.46 19.48 8.44
C TRP A 176 -9.40 18.39 8.64
N TYR A 177 -8.33 18.67 9.41
CA TYR A 177 -7.23 17.75 9.68
C TYR A 177 -7.32 17.06 11.03
N VAL A 178 -7.70 17.79 12.06
CA VAL A 178 -7.73 17.27 13.44
C VAL A 178 -9.14 16.80 13.81
N GLY A 179 -10.14 17.09 12.99
CA GLY A 179 -11.53 16.91 13.38
C GLY A 179 -12.02 18.10 14.22
N GLY A 180 -13.34 18.21 14.34
CA GLY A 180 -13.96 19.29 15.09
C GLY A 180 -15.45 19.43 14.78
N ASP A 181 -16.08 20.41 15.45
CA ASP A 181 -17.53 20.58 15.41
C ASP A 181 -18.04 21.22 14.11
N ARG A 182 -17.16 21.50 13.14
CA ARG A 182 -17.51 22.14 11.87
C ARG A 182 -17.50 21.21 10.68
N ILE A 183 -16.82 20.07 10.76
CA ILE A 183 -16.68 19.13 9.64
C ILE A 183 -17.58 17.90 9.80
N ALA A 184 -18.23 17.47 8.73
CA ALA A 184 -19.00 16.22 8.74
C ALA A 184 -18.01 15.08 8.49
N GLN A 185 -18.00 14.09 9.37
CA GLN A 185 -17.18 12.89 9.21
C GLN A 185 -17.97 11.64 9.62
N TYR A 186 -17.55 10.51 9.07
CA TYR A 186 -18.08 9.20 9.42
C TYR A 186 -17.62 8.81 10.83
N LEU A 187 -18.47 8.10 11.58
CA LEU A 187 -18.15 7.69 12.96
C LEU A 187 -16.86 6.86 13.05
N THR A 188 -16.62 5.98 12.07
CA THR A 188 -15.40 5.17 12.01
C THR A 188 -14.31 5.79 11.14
N GLY A 189 -14.62 6.87 10.42
CA GLY A 189 -13.70 7.51 9.47
C GLY A 189 -12.79 8.55 10.14
N PRO A 190 -11.59 8.78 9.58
CA PRO A 190 -10.74 9.89 10.00
C PRO A 190 -11.28 11.22 9.47
N PRO A 191 -10.80 12.37 10.00
CA PRO A 191 -11.04 13.67 9.40
C PRO A 191 -10.67 13.66 7.91
N PRO A 192 -11.45 14.31 7.03
CA PRO A 192 -11.25 14.23 5.59
C PRO A 192 -9.86 14.70 5.13
N GLY A 193 -9.34 15.82 5.63
CA GLY A 193 -8.03 16.34 5.24
C GLY A 193 -6.88 15.45 5.68
N TRP A 194 -7.00 14.89 6.88
CA TRP A 194 -6.09 13.86 7.35
C TRP A 194 -6.08 12.65 6.42
N ALA A 195 -7.27 12.16 6.04
CA ALA A 195 -7.42 11.03 5.13
C ALA A 195 -6.74 11.31 3.77
N THR A 196 -6.99 12.49 3.20
CA THR A 196 -6.42 12.91 1.91
C THR A 196 -4.89 12.97 1.96
N VAL A 197 -4.32 13.62 2.99
CA VAL A 197 -2.86 13.76 3.11
C VAL A 197 -2.18 12.43 3.37
N VAL A 198 -2.75 11.59 4.26
CA VAL A 198 -2.25 10.22 4.48
C VAL A 198 -2.27 9.43 3.19
N LEU A 199 -3.36 9.49 2.42
CA LEU A 199 -3.47 8.79 1.15
C LEU A 199 -2.47 9.32 0.13
N ALA A 200 -2.27 10.63 0.05
CA ALA A 200 -1.27 11.22 -0.84
C ALA A 200 0.15 10.77 -0.47
N LEU A 201 0.51 10.80 0.82
CA LEU A 201 1.80 10.31 1.32
C LEU A 201 1.97 8.81 1.03
N LEU A 202 0.93 8.01 1.23
CA LEU A 202 0.91 6.58 0.92
C LEU A 202 1.15 6.36 -0.58
N CYS A 203 0.50 7.12 -1.46
CA CYS A 203 0.68 7.02 -2.90
C CYS A 203 2.11 7.42 -3.32
N VAL A 204 2.66 8.51 -2.78
CA VAL A 204 4.02 8.95 -3.10
C VAL A 204 5.05 7.95 -2.59
N ALA A 205 4.95 7.50 -1.34
CA ALA A 205 5.85 6.50 -0.78
C ALA A 205 5.77 5.16 -1.54
N ALA A 206 4.57 4.75 -1.96
CA ALA A 206 4.35 3.59 -2.82
C ALA A 206 5.04 3.75 -4.18
N GLY A 207 4.82 4.89 -4.84
CA GLY A 207 5.37 5.19 -6.14
C GLY A 207 6.90 5.20 -6.10
N ILE A 208 7.49 5.91 -5.14
CA ILE A 208 8.96 5.97 -4.97
C ILE A 208 9.52 4.57 -4.69
N SER A 209 8.86 3.78 -3.84
CA SER A 209 9.25 2.39 -3.58
C SER A 209 9.19 1.52 -4.84
N ALA A 210 8.20 1.75 -5.71
CA ALA A 210 8.05 1.03 -6.97
C ALA A 210 9.16 1.41 -7.98
N ALA A 211 9.52 2.69 -8.07
CA ALA A 211 10.66 3.16 -8.88
C ALA A 211 11.99 2.59 -8.37
N ALA A 212 12.19 2.57 -7.04
CA ALA A 212 13.34 1.92 -6.41
C ALA A 212 13.30 0.38 -6.52
N ARG A 213 12.17 -0.17 -6.99
CA ARG A 213 11.88 -1.60 -7.11
C ARG A 213 12.16 -2.35 -5.81
N ALA A 214 11.73 -1.76 -4.70
CA ALA A 214 11.91 -2.31 -3.36
C ALA A 214 11.04 -3.58 -3.17
N PRO A 215 11.46 -4.55 -2.32
CA PRO A 215 10.72 -5.78 -2.09
C PRO A 215 9.34 -5.54 -1.44
N HIS A 216 9.17 -4.42 -0.74
CA HIS A 216 7.90 -4.02 -0.12
C HIS A 216 7.04 -3.13 -1.04
N ALA A 217 7.54 -2.74 -2.22
CA ALA A 217 6.83 -1.82 -3.12
C ALA A 217 5.50 -2.39 -3.61
N ARG A 218 5.45 -3.71 -3.86
CA ARG A 218 4.23 -4.38 -4.35
C ARG A 218 3.08 -4.34 -3.34
N PRO A 219 3.22 -4.84 -2.09
CA PRO A 219 2.12 -4.76 -1.12
C PRO A 219 1.76 -3.31 -0.79
N PHE A 220 2.75 -2.42 -0.69
CA PHE A 220 2.53 -1.01 -0.38
C PHE A 220 1.75 -0.29 -1.50
N GLY A 221 2.13 -0.51 -2.75
CA GLY A 221 1.42 0.06 -3.91
C GLY A 221 0.07 -0.57 -4.18
N LEU A 222 -0.12 -1.88 -3.94
CA LEU A 222 -1.44 -2.52 -4.05
C LEU A 222 -2.43 -1.96 -3.01
N VAL A 223 -2.00 -1.82 -1.75
CA VAL A 223 -2.85 -1.22 -0.72
C VAL A 223 -3.09 0.27 -1.00
N GLY A 224 -2.06 1.03 -1.36
CA GLY A 224 -2.21 2.44 -1.72
C GLY A 224 -3.19 2.66 -2.87
N ALA A 225 -3.06 1.88 -3.94
CA ALA A 225 -3.97 1.93 -5.08
C ALA A 225 -5.40 1.48 -4.71
N ALA A 226 -5.54 0.45 -3.86
CA ALA A 226 -6.84 -0.01 -3.38
C ALA A 226 -7.55 1.07 -2.55
N VAL A 227 -6.83 1.80 -1.68
CA VAL A 227 -7.40 2.89 -0.86
C VAL A 227 -7.71 4.13 -1.71
N LEU A 228 -6.96 4.36 -2.79
CA LEU A 228 -7.22 5.44 -3.75
C LEU A 228 -8.50 5.19 -4.58
N LEU A 229 -8.78 3.93 -4.91
CA LEU A 229 -9.80 3.55 -5.88
C LEU A 229 -11.23 4.05 -5.53
N PRO A 230 -11.74 3.96 -4.29
CA PRO A 230 -13.08 4.45 -3.94
C PRO A 230 -13.29 5.92 -4.29
N GLY A 231 -12.30 6.79 -4.06
CA GLY A 231 -12.42 8.22 -4.35
C GLY A 231 -12.68 8.48 -5.83
N GLY A 232 -11.93 7.79 -6.71
CA GLY A 232 -12.14 7.86 -8.15
C GLY A 232 -13.47 7.24 -8.58
N VAL A 233 -13.79 6.04 -8.09
CA VAL A 233 -15.01 5.29 -8.47
C VAL A 233 -16.27 6.06 -8.06
N PHE A 234 -16.35 6.54 -6.81
CA PHE A 234 -17.50 7.31 -6.34
C PHE A 234 -17.61 8.66 -7.05
N GLY A 235 -16.46 9.27 -7.38
CA GLY A 235 -16.42 10.41 -8.28
C GLY A 235 -17.10 10.08 -9.61
N VAL A 236 -16.67 9.04 -10.31
CA VAL A 236 -17.25 8.62 -11.61
C VAL A 236 -18.74 8.26 -11.48
N VAL A 237 -19.14 7.55 -10.43
CA VAL A 237 -20.57 7.24 -10.18
C VAL A 237 -21.39 8.52 -10.09
N ARG A 238 -20.90 9.54 -9.37
CA ARG A 238 -21.56 10.85 -9.27
C ARG A 238 -21.62 11.58 -10.61
N ILE A 239 -20.55 11.50 -11.41
CA ILE A 239 -20.48 12.10 -12.76
C ILE A 239 -21.56 11.52 -13.66
N VAL A 240 -21.67 10.18 -13.67
CA VAL A 240 -22.67 9.47 -14.49
C VAL A 240 -24.07 9.70 -13.97
N HIS A 241 -24.28 9.69 -12.64
CA HIS A 241 -25.61 9.84 -12.07
C HIS A 241 -26.23 11.22 -12.29
N TYR A 242 -25.41 12.28 -12.35
CA TYR A 242 -25.87 13.66 -12.55
C TYR A 242 -25.66 14.16 -13.99
N ASP A 243 -25.37 13.27 -14.95
CA ASP A 243 -25.14 13.60 -16.36
C ASP A 243 -24.17 14.78 -16.55
N LEU A 244 -23.13 14.85 -15.70
CA LEU A 244 -22.21 15.99 -15.66
C LEU A 244 -21.31 16.08 -16.91
N LEU A 245 -21.23 14.99 -17.69
CA LEU A 245 -20.51 14.98 -18.95
C LEU A 245 -21.27 15.68 -20.08
N GLU A 246 -22.60 15.60 -20.09
CA GLU A 246 -23.42 16.23 -21.13
C GLU A 246 -23.28 17.75 -21.11
N HIS A 247 -23.10 18.31 -19.91
CA HIS A 247 -23.00 19.74 -19.67
C HIS A 247 -21.55 20.19 -19.39
N PHE A 248 -20.55 19.36 -19.71
CA PHE A 248 -19.15 19.59 -19.31
C PHE A 248 -18.62 20.97 -19.78
N GLY A 249 -19.02 21.38 -20.98
CA GLY A 249 -18.64 22.67 -21.58
C GLY A 249 -19.22 23.89 -20.88
N ASP A 250 -20.29 23.73 -20.10
CA ASP A 250 -21.01 24.79 -19.42
C ASP A 250 -20.66 24.87 -17.92
N GLN A 251 -19.99 23.85 -17.38
CA GLN A 251 -19.60 23.80 -15.97
C GLN A 251 -18.49 24.82 -15.65
N SER A 252 -18.39 25.21 -14.38
CA SER A 252 -17.26 26.00 -13.90
C SER A 252 -15.93 25.25 -14.08
N THR A 253 -14.82 25.99 -14.27
CA THR A 253 -13.47 25.40 -14.42
C THR A 253 -13.11 24.48 -13.26
N GLU A 254 -13.47 24.86 -12.04
CA GLU A 254 -13.21 24.06 -10.84
C GLU A 254 -13.95 22.73 -10.88
N LEU A 255 -15.22 22.73 -11.32
CA LEU A 255 -15.96 21.47 -11.46
C LEU A 255 -15.34 20.61 -12.57
N ARG A 256 -15.01 21.18 -13.74
CA ARG A 256 -14.33 20.42 -14.82
C ARG A 256 -13.06 19.73 -14.34
N LEU A 257 -12.22 20.44 -13.58
CA LEU A 257 -11.00 19.87 -13.00
C LEU A 257 -11.33 18.77 -11.98
N SER A 258 -12.40 18.93 -11.19
CA SER A 258 -12.84 17.92 -10.24
C SER A 258 -13.27 16.63 -10.95
N LEU A 259 -14.08 16.75 -12.02
CA LEU A 259 -14.52 15.63 -12.86
C LEU A 259 -13.32 14.88 -13.46
N LEU A 260 -12.39 15.62 -14.08
CA LEU A 260 -11.17 15.06 -14.66
C LEU A 260 -10.28 14.40 -13.60
N SER A 261 -10.17 14.99 -12.41
CA SER A 261 -9.42 14.42 -11.29
C SER A 261 -10.02 13.09 -10.83
N SER A 262 -11.35 12.96 -10.77
CA SER A 262 -12.00 11.69 -10.41
C SER A 262 -11.69 10.57 -11.42
N PHE A 263 -11.81 10.85 -12.73
CA PHE A 263 -11.42 9.88 -13.76
C PHE A 263 -9.93 9.53 -13.68
N PHE A 264 -9.08 10.54 -13.54
CA PHE A 264 -7.64 10.35 -13.44
C PHE A 264 -7.27 9.47 -12.24
N GLN A 265 -7.84 9.72 -11.05
CA GLN A 265 -7.58 8.92 -9.85
C GLN A 265 -8.06 7.47 -10.02
N ALA A 266 -9.23 7.25 -10.62
CA ALA A 266 -9.74 5.90 -10.90
C ALA A 266 -8.79 5.13 -11.84
N LEU A 267 -8.38 5.78 -12.94
CA LEU A 267 -7.46 5.21 -13.91
C LEU A 267 -6.07 4.97 -13.33
N ALA A 268 -5.55 5.90 -12.54
CA ALA A 268 -4.25 5.78 -11.87
C ALA A 268 -4.25 4.63 -10.85
N ALA A 269 -5.31 4.51 -10.04
CA ALA A 269 -5.48 3.40 -9.11
C ALA A 269 -5.54 2.06 -9.86
N LEU A 270 -6.34 1.98 -10.92
CA LEU A 270 -6.45 0.75 -11.73
C LEU A 270 -5.14 0.38 -12.41
N ALA A 271 -4.44 1.36 -13.01
CA ALA A 271 -3.15 1.16 -13.64
C ALA A 271 -2.10 0.66 -12.63
N ALA A 272 -2.06 1.22 -11.43
CA ALA A 272 -1.17 0.77 -10.36
C ALA A 272 -1.52 -0.64 -9.86
N LEU A 273 -2.80 -0.97 -9.69
CA LEU A 273 -3.26 -2.32 -9.33
C LEU A 273 -2.83 -3.34 -10.37
N ILE A 274 -3.05 -3.06 -11.66
CA ILE A 274 -2.68 -3.95 -12.77
C ILE A 274 -1.15 -4.10 -12.85
N ALA A 275 -0.41 -2.99 -12.80
CA ALA A 275 1.04 -2.99 -12.89
C ALA A 275 1.68 -3.82 -11.77
N LEU A 276 1.14 -3.74 -10.56
CA LEU A 276 1.68 -4.42 -9.37
C LEU A 276 1.03 -5.80 -9.11
N ALA A 277 0.04 -6.20 -9.91
CA ALA A 277 -0.63 -7.49 -9.76
C ALA A 277 0.32 -8.66 -10.00
N VAL A 278 1.31 -8.53 -10.88
CA VAL A 278 2.24 -9.60 -11.26
C VAL A 278 3.61 -9.40 -10.62
N PRO A 279 4.20 -10.42 -9.96
CA PRO A 279 5.59 -10.35 -9.48
C PRO A 279 6.58 -10.06 -10.61
N GLY A 280 7.60 -9.23 -10.33
CA GLY A 280 8.67 -9.00 -11.30
C GLY A 280 9.55 -10.24 -11.53
N PRO A 281 10.37 -10.23 -12.60
CA PRO A 281 11.31 -11.32 -12.89
C PRO A 281 12.31 -11.51 -11.74
N VAL A 282 12.78 -12.75 -11.56
CA VAL A 282 13.83 -13.09 -10.58
C VAL A 282 15.10 -12.31 -10.94
N ARG A 283 15.60 -11.47 -10.02
CA ARG A 283 16.90 -10.83 -10.23
C ARG A 283 18.00 -11.85 -10.08
N ALA A 284 18.98 -11.82 -10.98
CA ALA A 284 20.22 -12.56 -10.80
C ALA A 284 20.92 -12.08 -9.51
N PRO A 285 21.58 -12.96 -8.74
CA PRO A 285 22.34 -12.57 -7.57
C PRO A 285 23.36 -11.46 -7.93
N GLY A 286 23.39 -10.37 -7.15
CA GLY A 286 24.39 -9.29 -7.27
C GLY A 286 23.96 -8.01 -8.00
N GLN A 287 22.73 -7.90 -8.50
CA GLN A 287 22.21 -6.64 -9.06
C GLN A 287 21.49 -5.78 -8.00
N ASP A 288 22.26 -5.02 -7.22
CA ASP A 288 21.70 -3.96 -6.37
C ASP A 288 21.36 -2.71 -7.20
N PRO A 289 20.15 -2.12 -7.08
CA PRO A 289 19.76 -0.92 -7.85
C PRO A 289 20.51 0.36 -7.46
N TRP A 290 21.12 0.39 -6.28
CA TRP A 290 21.85 1.55 -5.73
C TRP A 290 23.32 1.22 -5.41
N GLY A 291 23.73 -0.04 -5.61
CA GLY A 291 25.13 -0.44 -5.67
C GLY A 291 25.66 -0.07 -7.05
N GLY A 292 26.50 0.96 -7.11
CA GLY A 292 26.91 1.60 -8.34
C GLY A 292 27.45 0.63 -9.39
N GLY A 293 26.75 0.55 -10.52
CA GLY A 293 27.29 0.27 -11.86
C GLY A 293 27.94 -1.10 -12.10
N PRO A 294 28.19 -1.44 -13.38
CA PRO A 294 29.17 -2.47 -13.70
C PRO A 294 30.50 -2.01 -13.11
N GLY A 295 31.01 -2.73 -12.13
CA GLY A 295 32.34 -2.47 -11.61
C GLY A 295 33.33 -2.45 -12.77
N TRP A 296 34.01 -1.32 -12.96
CA TRP A 296 35.27 -1.23 -13.71
C TRP A 296 36.40 -1.94 -12.93
N GLY A 297 36.09 -3.10 -12.34
CA GLY A 297 37.12 -4.04 -11.93
C GLY A 297 37.63 -4.76 -13.18
N PRO A 298 38.93 -5.06 -13.28
CA PRO A 298 39.42 -5.89 -14.37
C PRO A 298 38.57 -7.17 -14.40
N ALA A 299 38.06 -7.50 -15.59
CA ALA A 299 37.36 -8.76 -15.82
C ALA A 299 38.20 -9.89 -15.20
N PRO A 300 37.59 -10.86 -14.48
CA PRO A 300 38.32 -12.06 -14.12
C PRO A 300 38.86 -12.63 -15.42
N VAL A 301 40.18 -12.64 -15.55
CA VAL A 301 40.89 -13.13 -16.72
C VAL A 301 40.48 -14.60 -16.82
N THR A 302 39.57 -14.87 -17.76
CA THR A 302 39.27 -16.24 -18.16
C THR A 302 40.54 -16.74 -18.82
N PRO A 303 41.20 -17.79 -18.28
CA PRO A 303 42.39 -18.32 -18.92
C PRO A 303 42.04 -18.76 -20.35
N PRO A 304 42.88 -18.48 -21.34
CA PRO A 304 42.62 -18.91 -22.71
C PRO A 304 42.43 -20.43 -22.75
N HIS A 305 41.33 -20.87 -23.35
CA HIS A 305 41.07 -22.27 -23.67
C HIS A 305 42.15 -22.76 -24.64
N HIS A 306 43.20 -23.37 -24.11
CA HIS A 306 44.12 -24.19 -24.89
C HIS A 306 43.45 -25.53 -25.22
N PRO A 307 43.37 -25.95 -26.49
CA PRO A 307 42.95 -27.30 -26.83
C PRO A 307 44.14 -28.24 -26.55
N GLY A 308 44.18 -28.81 -25.36
CA GLY A 308 45.26 -29.68 -24.91
C GLY A 308 44.71 -30.89 -24.16
N TYR A 309 44.88 -32.06 -24.77
CA TYR A 309 44.70 -33.37 -24.16
C TYR A 309 45.55 -33.50 -22.87
N GLY A 310 45.01 -34.11 -21.82
CA GLY A 310 45.82 -34.77 -20.79
C GLY A 310 45.42 -34.49 -19.34
N TYR A 311 45.08 -35.58 -18.65
CA TYR A 311 45.26 -35.90 -17.23
C TYR A 311 45.25 -34.77 -16.17
N GLY A 312 44.27 -34.88 -15.27
CA GLY A 312 43.96 -33.90 -14.23
C GLY A 312 44.95 -33.76 -13.07
N TYR A 313 44.70 -32.73 -12.26
CA TYR A 313 45.07 -32.62 -10.85
C TYR A 313 44.02 -31.76 -10.12
N PRO A 314 43.67 -32.08 -8.85
CA PRO A 314 42.69 -31.31 -8.09
C PRO A 314 43.27 -30.05 -7.46
N GLN A 315 42.39 -29.06 -7.39
CA GLN A 315 42.49 -27.73 -6.81
C GLN A 315 42.96 -27.78 -5.34
N GLY A 316 44.04 -27.05 -5.05
CA GLY A 316 44.71 -27.02 -3.75
C GLY A 316 43.85 -26.40 -2.64
N GLY A 317 43.51 -27.23 -1.66
CA GLY A 317 43.09 -26.83 -0.33
C GLY A 317 44.32 -26.62 0.56
N SER A 318 44.35 -25.48 1.25
CA SER A 318 45.35 -25.13 2.25
C SER A 318 45.15 -25.90 3.56
N GLY A 319 46.19 -26.57 4.04
CA GLY A 319 46.36 -26.94 5.45
C GLY A 319 46.18 -28.42 5.77
N GLY A 320 47.28 -29.11 6.06
CA GLY A 320 47.24 -30.44 6.69
C GLY A 320 48.56 -31.19 6.58
N PHE A 321 49.25 -31.35 7.71
CA PHE A 321 50.45 -32.17 7.86
C PHE A 321 50.22 -33.61 7.40
N GLY A 322 50.94 -34.06 6.37
CA GLY A 322 50.98 -35.44 5.92
C GLY A 322 52.43 -35.94 5.82
N PRO A 323 52.69 -37.25 6.06
CA PRO A 323 54.04 -37.81 6.10
C PRO A 323 54.74 -37.74 4.73
N PRO A 324 56.09 -37.72 4.69
CA PRO A 324 56.83 -37.51 3.45
C PRO A 324 56.57 -38.65 2.45
N PRO A 325 56.49 -38.34 1.13
CA PRO A 325 56.29 -39.35 0.11
C PRO A 325 57.51 -40.29 -0.01
N PRO A 326 57.30 -41.57 -0.38
CA PRO A 326 58.39 -42.53 -0.57
C PRO A 326 59.28 -42.15 -1.77
N PRO A 327 60.57 -42.53 -1.75
CA PRO A 327 61.51 -42.16 -2.81
C PRO A 327 61.14 -42.83 -4.15
N SER A 328 61.22 -42.03 -5.21
CA SER A 328 60.99 -42.41 -6.61
C SER A 328 61.98 -43.48 -7.07
N GLN A 329 61.47 -44.54 -7.70
CA GLN A 329 62.28 -45.51 -8.43
C GLN A 329 62.90 -44.86 -9.69
N PRO A 330 64.15 -45.18 -10.05
CA PRO A 330 64.76 -44.69 -11.28
C PRO A 330 64.17 -45.39 -12.53
N PRO A 331 64.18 -44.72 -13.70
CA PRO A 331 63.60 -45.27 -14.94
C PRO A 331 64.42 -46.47 -15.47
N PRO A 332 63.78 -47.45 -16.14
CA PRO A 332 64.49 -48.60 -16.70
C PRO A 332 65.20 -48.26 -18.02
N GLY A 333 66.49 -48.61 -18.09
CA GLY A 333 67.15 -49.10 -19.31
C GLY A 333 67.89 -48.07 -20.18
N TRP A 334 69.21 -48.00 -19.99
CA TRP A 334 70.27 -48.11 -21.02
C TRP A 334 71.50 -48.76 -20.38
#